data_AF-A0A0D7AKP6-F1
#
_entry.id   AF-A0A0D7AKP6-F1
#
_cell.length_a   1.000
_cell.length_b   1.000
_cell.length_c   1.000
_cell.angle_alpha   90.00
_cell.angle_beta   90.00
_cell.angle_gamma   90.00
#
_symmetry.space_group_name_H-M   'P 1'
#
loop_
_entity.id
_entity.type
_entity.pdbx_description
1 polymer ?
#
loop_
_entity_poly.entity_id
_entity_poly.type
_entity_poly.pdbx_seq_one_letter_code
_entity_poly.pdbx_strand_id
1 'polypeptide(L)'
;MPFIEADKDRLYLTLNHRHNSPGYHWSLLLAPADPPPAEDDPQNLNCVCWDLANVMQDPVTGRKTSVPWYRRRRLTNQARSTTLITRVLLEKFSVSRRADTVRHISCIAERVPVYPDDSCKRWILRLLEALENAGLLRLPVPLATVGERAIKFADEVMWRVETRALKIVHTRDIPVLDARKMC
;
A
#
# COMPACT_ATOMS: atom_id res chain seq x y z
N MET A 1 7.86 22.34 -20.49
CA MET A 1 8.14 20.90 -20.30
C MET A 1 7.66 20.50 -18.92
N PRO A 2 6.78 19.51 -18.76
CA PRO A 2 6.36 19.08 -17.43
C PRO A 2 7.54 18.39 -16.75
N PHE A 3 7.92 18.87 -15.56
CA PHE A 3 8.89 18.21 -14.70
C PHE A 3 8.41 16.79 -14.45
N ILE A 4 9.12 15.79 -14.97
CA ILE A 4 8.87 14.40 -14.65
C ILE A 4 9.17 14.26 -13.15
N GLU A 5 8.17 13.91 -12.34
CA GLU A 5 8.31 13.69 -10.89
C GLU A 5 9.16 12.45 -10.54
N ALA A 6 10.11 12.06 -11.40
CA ALA A 6 10.96 10.88 -11.26
C ALA A 6 11.80 10.90 -9.96
N ASP A 7 12.07 12.10 -9.42
CA ASP A 7 12.86 12.27 -8.20
C ASP A 7 12.06 12.09 -6.91
N LYS A 8 10.82 11.61 -7.00
CA LYS A 8 9.94 11.40 -5.85
C LYS A 8 9.54 9.94 -5.67
N ASP A 9 9.77 9.44 -4.47
CA ASP A 9 9.06 8.28 -3.95
C ASP A 9 7.65 8.69 -3.52
N ARG A 10 6.70 7.78 -3.64
CA ARG A 10 5.29 7.96 -3.31
C ARG A 10 4.91 6.96 -2.23
N LEU A 11 4.32 7.47 -1.16
CA LEU A 11 3.74 6.66 -0.11
C LEU A 11 2.27 6.45 -0.39
N TYR A 12 1.89 5.20 -0.57
CA TYR A 12 0.53 4.79 -0.87
C TYR A 12 -0.05 3.97 0.27
N LEU A 13 -1.34 4.17 0.54
CA LEU A 13 -2.20 3.13 1.09
C LEU A 13 -2.63 2.25 -0.08
N THR A 14 -2.35 0.95 -0.01
CA THR A 14 -2.76 -0.01 -1.05
C THR A 14 -3.88 -0.89 -0.57
N LEU A 15 -4.82 -1.17 -1.46
CA LEU A 15 -5.86 -2.16 -1.24
C LEU A 15 -5.64 -3.29 -2.23
N ASN A 16 -5.48 -4.47 -1.68
CA ASN A 16 -5.25 -5.70 -2.43
C ASN A 16 -6.49 -6.60 -2.31
N HIS A 17 -6.93 -7.12 -3.44
CA HIS A 17 -7.97 -8.13 -3.53
C HIS A 17 -7.52 -9.43 -2.81
N ARG A 18 -8.44 -10.06 -2.07
CA ARG A 18 -8.17 -11.29 -1.30
C ARG A 18 -8.56 -12.59 -2.02
N HIS A 19 -8.77 -12.56 -3.34
CA HIS A 19 -9.27 -13.71 -4.11
C HIS A 19 -10.62 -14.20 -3.57
N ASN A 20 -10.59 -15.27 -2.80
CA ASN A 20 -11.77 -16.00 -2.37
C ASN A 20 -12.33 -15.47 -1.04
N SER A 21 -11.92 -14.28 -0.58
CA SER A 21 -12.38 -13.69 0.67
C SER A 21 -12.90 -12.28 0.44
N PRO A 22 -14.00 -11.88 1.13
CA PRO A 22 -14.55 -10.55 1.00
C PRO A 22 -13.59 -9.48 1.56
N GLY A 23 -13.74 -8.27 1.03
CA GLY A 23 -12.95 -7.11 1.43
C GLY A 23 -11.50 -7.13 0.94
N TYR A 24 -10.69 -6.25 1.52
CA TYR A 24 -9.35 -5.94 1.03
C TYR A 24 -8.27 -6.24 2.06
N HIS A 25 -7.11 -6.62 1.59
CA HIS A 25 -5.89 -6.57 2.39
C HIS A 25 -5.28 -5.17 2.27
N TRP A 26 -5.01 -4.55 3.41
CA TRP A 26 -4.53 -3.17 3.48
C TRP A 26 -3.03 -3.18 3.72
N SER A 27 -2.29 -2.34 3.02
CA SER A 27 -0.85 -2.21 3.22
C SER A 27 -0.41 -0.77 3.01
N LEU A 28 0.70 -0.40 3.63
CA LEU A 28 1.42 0.83 3.34
C LEU A 28 2.57 0.49 2.39
N LEU A 29 2.70 1.23 1.29
CA LEU A 29 3.69 0.97 0.25
C LEU A 29 4.47 2.26 -0.06
N LEU A 30 5.78 2.23 0.11
CA LEU A 30 6.67 3.25 -0.44
C LEU A 30 7.25 2.73 -1.76
N ALA A 31 6.92 3.40 -2.86
CA ALA A 31 7.29 3.02 -4.22
C ALA A 31 7.83 4.23 -5.00
N PRO A 32 8.70 4.03 -6.01
CA PRO A 32 9.04 5.10 -6.94
C PRO A 32 7.81 5.61 -7.69
N ALA A 33 7.89 6.82 -8.26
CA ALA A 33 6.88 7.32 -9.19
C ALA A 33 6.72 6.38 -10.41
N ASP A 34 5.51 6.35 -10.99
CA ASP A 34 5.24 5.58 -12.20
C ASP A 34 5.67 6.37 -13.46
N PRO A 35 6.13 5.69 -14.52
CA PRO A 35 6.59 4.30 -14.51
C PRO A 35 7.92 4.19 -13.73
N PRO A 36 8.16 3.09 -13.00
CA PRO A 36 9.45 2.90 -12.36
C PRO A 36 10.56 2.78 -13.41
N PRO A 37 11.82 3.19 -13.10
CA PRO A 37 12.94 3.18 -14.04
C PRO A 37 13.26 1.81 -14.68
N ALA A 38 12.74 0.72 -14.11
CA ALA A 38 12.87 -0.64 -14.61
C ALA A 38 11.57 -1.42 -14.34
N GLU A 39 10.46 -0.95 -14.93
CA GLU A 39 9.15 -1.62 -14.85
C GLU A 39 9.18 -3.06 -15.34
N ASP A 40 10.04 -3.35 -16.33
CA ASP A 40 10.16 -4.67 -16.97
C ASP A 40 11.10 -5.64 -16.23
N ASP A 41 11.77 -5.23 -15.15
CA ASP A 41 12.63 -6.13 -14.36
C ASP A 41 11.87 -6.72 -13.15
N PRO A 42 11.43 -7.99 -13.22
CA PRO A 42 10.72 -8.64 -12.11
C PRO A 42 11.59 -8.90 -10.88
N GLN A 43 12.92 -8.77 -10.96
CA GLN A 43 13.83 -8.87 -9.82
C GLN A 43 14.04 -7.53 -9.11
N ASN A 44 13.55 -6.43 -9.68
CA ASN A 44 13.67 -5.11 -9.09
C ASN A 44 12.73 -4.92 -7.89
N LEU A 45 13.18 -5.28 -6.70
CA LEU A 45 12.46 -5.09 -5.44
C LEU A 45 12.57 -3.64 -4.93
N ASN A 46 12.11 -2.68 -5.73
CA ASN A 46 12.20 -1.24 -5.49
C ASN A 46 11.09 -0.65 -4.59
N CYS A 47 10.20 -1.47 -4.05
CA CYS A 47 9.13 -1.02 -3.15
C CYS A 47 9.36 -1.56 -1.74
N VAL A 48 8.99 -0.79 -0.73
CA VAL A 48 8.94 -1.27 0.66
C VAL A 48 7.48 -1.30 1.11
N CYS A 49 7.01 -2.46 1.56
CA CYS A 49 5.64 -2.68 1.98
C CYS A 49 5.60 -3.02 3.47
N TRP A 50 4.70 -2.37 4.21
CA TRP A 50 4.37 -2.67 5.60
C TRP A 50 2.90 -3.09 5.69
N ASP A 51 2.63 -4.24 6.28
CA ASP A 51 1.27 -4.71 6.52
C ASP A 51 1.17 -5.58 7.78
N LEU A 52 -0.08 -5.88 8.14
CA LEU A 52 -0.40 -6.90 9.13
C LEU A 52 -0.90 -8.14 8.41
N ALA A 53 -0.29 -9.29 8.67
CA ALA A 53 -0.66 -10.56 8.07
C ALA A 53 -1.07 -11.56 9.15
N ASN A 54 -1.99 -12.47 8.82
CA ASN A 54 -2.40 -13.58 9.67
C ASN A 54 -2.36 -14.92 8.92
N VAL A 55 -1.64 -14.96 7.80
CA VAL A 55 -1.48 -16.16 6.99
C VAL A 55 -0.01 -16.35 6.71
N MET A 56 0.52 -17.49 7.10
CA MET A 56 1.84 -17.96 6.69
C MET A 56 1.69 -19.01 5.59
N GLN A 57 2.58 -18.95 4.60
CA GLN A 57 2.70 -19.97 3.57
C GLN A 57 3.90 -20.83 3.90
N ASP A 58 3.67 -22.14 4.05
CA ASP A 58 4.72 -23.12 4.22
C ASP A 58 5.61 -23.15 2.95
N PRO A 59 6.95 -23.02 3.08
CA PRO A 59 7.83 -22.90 1.93
C PRO A 59 8.00 -24.20 1.15
N VAL A 60 7.72 -25.36 1.75
CA VAL A 60 7.90 -26.68 1.13
C VAL A 60 6.62 -27.12 0.45
N THR A 61 5.50 -27.04 1.16
CA THR A 61 4.20 -27.54 0.73
C THR A 61 3.35 -26.47 0.04
N GLY A 62 3.70 -25.18 0.20
CA GLY A 62 2.89 -24.06 -0.25
C GLY A 62 1.58 -23.90 0.53
N ARG A 63 1.34 -24.71 1.57
CA ARG A 63 0.09 -24.68 2.35
C ARG A 63 0.00 -23.37 3.13
N LYS A 64 -1.18 -22.74 3.07
CA LYS A 64 -1.49 -21.54 3.85
C LYS A 64 -2.08 -21.95 5.20
N THR A 65 -1.53 -21.39 6.27
CA THR A 65 -1.99 -21.62 7.65
C THR A 65 -2.32 -20.29 8.30
N SER A 66 -3.46 -20.22 8.97
CA SER A 66 -3.84 -19.05 9.77
C SER A 66 -2.97 -19.00 11.03
N VAL A 67 -2.42 -17.83 11.33
CA VAL A 67 -1.59 -17.56 12.50
C VAL A 67 -2.08 -16.29 13.20
N PRO A 68 -1.70 -16.04 14.46
CA PRO A 68 -1.92 -14.73 15.08
C PRO A 68 -1.40 -13.61 14.19
N TRP A 69 -2.07 -12.44 14.24
CA TRP A 69 -1.64 -11.29 13.47
C TRP A 69 -0.20 -10.91 13.79
N TYR A 70 0.60 -10.70 12.75
CA TYR A 70 1.99 -10.29 12.86
C TYR A 70 2.31 -9.16 11.89
N ARG A 71 3.22 -8.29 12.30
CA ARG A 71 3.75 -7.23 11.44
C ARG A 71 4.65 -7.83 10.40
N ARG A 72 4.52 -7.38 9.16
CA ARG A 72 5.39 -7.81 8.07
C ARG A 72 5.90 -6.61 7.31
N ARG A 73 7.22 -6.59 7.13
CA ARG A 73 7.93 -5.67 6.22
C ARG A 73 8.53 -6.51 5.10
N ARG A 74 8.34 -6.10 3.86
CA ARG A 74 8.89 -6.79 2.69
C ARG A 74 9.40 -5.81 1.64
N LEU A 75 10.49 -6.17 1.00
CA LEU A 75 10.85 -5.60 -0.29
C LEU A 75 9.96 -6.26 -1.35
N THR A 76 9.40 -5.47 -2.25
CA THR A 76 8.45 -5.94 -3.25
C THR A 76 8.60 -5.19 -4.55
N ASN A 77 7.92 -5.66 -5.58
CA ASN A 77 7.76 -4.97 -6.85
C ASN A 77 6.25 -4.88 -7.11
N GLN A 78 5.71 -3.66 -7.12
CA GLN A 78 4.28 -3.44 -7.36
C GLN A 78 3.83 -3.94 -8.73
N ALA A 79 4.71 -3.95 -9.74
CA ALA A 79 4.43 -4.47 -11.08
C ALA A 79 4.15 -5.98 -11.09
N ARG A 80 4.62 -6.71 -10.06
CA ARG A 80 4.38 -8.16 -9.92
C ARG A 80 3.17 -8.50 -9.09
N SER A 81 2.48 -7.51 -8.54
CA SER A 81 1.33 -7.78 -7.69
C SER A 81 0.13 -8.20 -8.53
N THR A 82 -0.28 -9.46 -8.41
CA THR A 82 -1.52 -9.97 -9.03
C THR A 82 -2.78 -9.61 -8.24
N THR A 83 -2.62 -8.99 -7.08
CA THR A 83 -3.72 -8.67 -6.16
C THR A 83 -3.90 -7.19 -5.92
N LEU A 84 -2.94 -6.34 -6.29
CA LEU A 84 -3.05 -4.90 -6.11
C LEU A 84 -4.08 -4.33 -7.08
N ILE A 85 -5.17 -3.80 -6.53
CA ILE A 85 -6.27 -3.26 -7.33
C ILE A 85 -6.31 -1.74 -7.30
N THR A 86 -5.88 -1.10 -6.22
CA THR A 86 -5.90 0.36 -6.11
C THR A 86 -4.83 0.89 -5.16
N ARG A 87 -4.44 2.14 -5.40
CA ARG A 87 -3.49 2.92 -4.62
C ARG A 87 -4.12 4.23 -4.19
N VAL A 88 -3.94 4.60 -2.94
CA VAL A 88 -4.34 5.90 -2.40
C VAL A 88 -3.06 6.65 -2.05
N LEU A 89 -2.75 7.71 -2.79
CA LEU A 89 -1.54 8.51 -2.61
C LEU A 89 -1.67 9.38 -1.35
N LEU A 90 -0.78 9.14 -0.40
CA LEU A 90 -0.77 9.80 0.90
C LEU A 90 0.29 10.91 0.96
N GLU A 91 1.50 10.66 0.46
CA GLU A 91 2.60 11.63 0.50
C GLU A 91 3.66 11.37 -0.58
N LYS A 92 4.47 12.38 -0.92
CA LYS A 92 5.64 12.29 -1.80
C LYS A 92 6.92 12.62 -1.03
N PHE A 93 7.93 11.77 -1.14
CA PHE A 93 9.25 11.94 -0.53
C PHE A 93 10.32 12.12 -1.59
N SER A 94 11.41 12.82 -1.27
CA SER A 94 12.58 12.88 -2.15
C SER A 94 13.27 11.51 -2.21
N VAL A 95 13.61 11.03 -3.41
CA VAL A 95 14.37 9.76 -3.59
C VAL A 95 15.72 9.82 -2.84
N SER A 96 16.36 11.00 -2.80
CA SER A 96 17.60 11.20 -2.03
C SER A 96 17.45 10.95 -0.52
N ARG A 97 16.23 10.99 0.02
CA ARG A 97 15.93 10.73 1.43
C ARG A 97 15.31 9.35 1.66
N ARG A 98 15.24 8.49 0.64
CA ARG A 98 14.55 7.20 0.70
C ARG A 98 14.97 6.34 1.88
N ALA A 99 16.28 6.19 2.10
CA ALA A 99 16.81 5.35 3.19
C ALA A 99 16.33 5.84 4.57
N ASP A 100 16.36 7.16 4.79
CA ASP A 100 15.86 7.77 6.02
C ASP A 100 14.34 7.64 6.16
N THR A 101 13.59 7.86 5.08
CA THR A 101 12.13 7.68 5.07
C THR A 101 11.76 6.24 5.41
N VAL A 102 12.40 5.24 4.79
CA VAL A 102 12.17 3.81 5.07
C VAL A 102 12.50 3.48 6.52
N ARG A 103 13.61 4.01 7.06
CA ARG A 103 14.02 3.82 8.45
C ARG A 103 13.00 4.43 9.41
N HIS A 104 12.55 5.66 9.18
CA HIS A 104 11.57 6.34 10.03
C HIS A 104 10.21 5.63 10.02
N ILE A 105 9.68 5.28 8.84
CA ILE A 105 8.41 4.55 8.73
C ILE A 105 8.52 3.18 9.41
N SER A 106 9.63 2.45 9.21
CA SER A 106 9.82 1.15 9.87
C SER A 106 9.84 1.26 11.39
N CYS A 107 10.56 2.25 11.93
CA CYS A 107 10.62 2.47 13.38
C CYS A 107 9.23 2.79 13.96
N ILE A 108 8.43 3.60 13.26
CA ILE A 108 7.04 3.90 13.66
C ILE A 108 6.18 2.63 13.60
N ALA A 109 6.23 1.88 12.48
CA ALA A 109 5.45 0.66 12.28
C ALA A 109 5.74 -0.42 13.34
N GLU A 110 7.00 -0.53 13.80
CA GLU A 110 7.38 -1.44 14.88
C GLU A 110 6.74 -1.08 16.23
N ARG A 111 6.49 0.21 16.47
CA ARG A 111 5.90 0.73 17.72
C ARG A 111 4.38 0.69 17.74
N VAL A 112 3.72 0.64 16.57
CA VAL A 112 2.26 0.52 16.51
C VAL A 112 1.83 -0.84 17.08
N PRO A 113 1.01 -0.88 18.15
CA PRO A 113 0.63 -2.13 18.80
C PRO A 113 -0.18 -3.03 17.87
N VAL A 114 -0.04 -4.34 18.09
CA VAL A 114 -0.84 -5.39 17.44
C VAL A 114 -1.64 -6.10 18.53
N TYR A 115 -2.95 -6.12 18.37
CA TYR A 115 -3.89 -6.75 19.28
C TYR A 115 -4.43 -8.05 18.68
N PRO A 116 -4.88 -9.02 19.50
CA PRO A 116 -5.41 -10.30 19.00
C PRO A 116 -6.60 -10.17 18.04
N ASP A 117 -7.46 -9.17 18.24
CA ASP A 117 -8.67 -8.92 17.45
C ASP A 117 -8.46 -7.92 16.31
N ASP A 118 -7.20 -7.59 15.98
CA ASP A 118 -6.89 -6.63 14.94
C ASP A 118 -7.35 -7.09 13.55
N SER A 119 -7.28 -6.15 12.62
CA SER A 119 -7.29 -6.43 11.20
C SER A 119 -6.23 -5.58 10.51
N CYS A 120 -5.80 -5.97 9.30
CA CYS A 120 -4.91 -5.15 8.50
C CYS A 120 -5.43 -3.72 8.33
N LYS A 121 -6.75 -3.51 8.21
CA LYS A 121 -7.37 -2.17 8.12
C LYS A 121 -7.15 -1.37 9.41
N ARG A 122 -7.55 -1.93 10.56
CA ARG A 122 -7.44 -1.22 11.86
C ARG A 122 -5.98 -0.88 12.18
N TRP A 123 -5.06 -1.83 11.96
CA TRP A 123 -3.64 -1.59 12.20
C TRP A 123 -3.06 -0.54 11.25
N ILE A 124 -3.40 -0.57 9.96
CA ILE A 124 -2.96 0.45 9.01
C ILE A 124 -3.49 1.83 9.39
N LEU A 125 -4.74 1.97 9.81
CA LEU A 125 -5.27 3.28 10.25
C LEU A 125 -4.50 3.84 11.47
N ARG A 126 -4.16 3.00 12.46
CA ARG A 126 -3.29 3.40 13.58
C ARG A 126 -1.88 3.74 13.12
N LEU A 127 -1.35 3.04 12.13
CA LEU A 127 -0.05 3.38 11.52
C LEU A 127 -0.10 4.75 10.83
N LEU A 128 -1.16 5.05 10.07
CA LEU A 128 -1.31 6.36 9.45
C LEU A 128 -1.41 7.48 10.50
N GLU A 129 -2.15 7.26 11.58
CA GLU A 129 -2.24 8.19 12.72
C GLU A 129 -0.86 8.44 13.35
N ALA A 130 -0.08 7.38 13.58
CA ALA A 130 1.27 7.51 14.10
C ALA A 130 2.21 8.26 13.14
N LEU A 131 2.03 8.11 11.83
CA LEU A 131 2.80 8.85 10.81
C LEU A 131 2.39 10.33 10.74
N GLU A 132 1.11 10.66 10.89
CA GLU A 132 0.63 12.05 11.01
C GLU A 132 1.20 12.72 12.26
N ASN A 133 1.14 12.04 13.40
CA ASN A 133 1.70 12.54 14.67
C ASN A 133 3.23 12.73 14.60
N ALA A 134 3.93 11.93 13.79
CA ALA A 134 5.36 12.09 13.54
C ALA A 134 5.70 13.18 12.50
N GLY A 135 4.69 13.84 11.92
CA GLY A 135 4.86 14.86 10.88
C GLY A 135 5.30 14.32 9.52
N LEU A 136 5.17 13.01 9.27
CA LEU A 136 5.48 12.37 7.99
C LEU A 136 4.30 12.35 7.02
N LEU A 137 3.09 12.60 7.52
CA LEU A 137 1.87 12.71 6.74
C LEU A 137 1.14 14.00 7.09
N ARG A 138 0.54 14.64 6.10
CA ARG A 138 -0.38 15.76 6.26
C ARG A 138 -1.55 15.57 5.32
N LEU A 139 -2.66 15.07 5.83
CA LEU A 139 -3.87 14.85 5.03
C LEU A 139 -4.89 15.97 5.27
N PRO A 140 -5.62 16.42 4.23
CA PRO A 140 -6.59 17.51 4.35
C PRO A 140 -7.90 17.07 5.02
N VAL A 141 -8.10 15.76 5.19
CA VAL A 141 -9.32 15.16 5.75
C VAL A 141 -8.95 14.14 6.83
N PRO A 142 -9.86 13.86 7.79
CA PRO A 142 -9.63 12.85 8.81
C PRO A 142 -9.32 11.46 8.24
N LEU A 143 -8.49 10.68 8.91
CA LEU A 143 -8.13 9.32 8.50
C LEU A 143 -9.32 8.36 8.35
N ALA A 144 -10.39 8.57 9.13
CA ALA A 144 -11.65 7.84 8.96
C ALA A 144 -12.22 8.06 7.54
N THR A 145 -12.27 9.32 7.10
CA THR A 145 -12.71 9.71 5.74
C THR A 145 -11.81 9.12 4.66
N VAL A 146 -10.49 9.12 4.87
CA VAL A 146 -9.53 8.47 3.95
C VAL A 146 -9.85 6.98 3.82
N GLY A 147 -10.08 6.30 4.95
CA GLY A 147 -10.42 4.88 4.97
C GLY A 147 -11.74 4.55 4.26
N GLU A 148 -12.76 5.37 4.44
CA GLU A 148 -14.06 5.21 3.77
C GLU A 148 -13.95 5.44 2.25
N ARG A 149 -13.28 6.53 1.85
CA ARG A 149 -13.07 6.85 0.42
C ARG A 149 -12.20 5.80 -0.26
N ALA A 150 -11.19 5.26 0.43
CA ALA A 150 -10.35 4.18 -0.09
C ALA A 150 -11.16 2.91 -0.40
N ILE A 151 -12.09 2.54 0.49
CA ILE A 151 -12.98 1.39 0.27
C ILE A 151 -13.91 1.64 -0.92
N LYS A 152 -14.61 2.78 -0.92
CA LYS A 152 -15.52 3.12 -2.02
C LYS A 152 -14.82 3.12 -3.37
N PHE A 153 -13.60 3.66 -3.41
CA PHE A 153 -12.78 3.65 -4.62
C PHE A 153 -12.34 2.24 -5.02
N ALA A 154 -11.95 1.39 -4.07
CA ALA A 154 -11.62 -0.01 -4.34
C ALA A 154 -12.83 -0.79 -4.86
N ASP A 155 -14.02 -0.58 -4.28
CA ASP A 155 -15.27 -1.23 -4.72
C ASP A 155 -15.63 -0.83 -6.16
N GLU A 156 -15.50 0.45 -6.50
CA GLU A 156 -15.69 0.93 -7.87
C GLU A 156 -14.69 0.28 -8.84
N VAL A 157 -13.42 0.21 -8.46
CA VAL A 157 -12.38 -0.41 -9.29
C VAL A 157 -12.63 -1.90 -9.47
N MET A 158 -13.00 -2.62 -8.41
CA MET A 158 -13.36 -4.05 -8.49
C MET A 158 -14.54 -4.27 -9.43
N TRP A 159 -15.61 -3.47 -9.31
CA TRP A 159 -16.75 -3.54 -10.22
C TRP A 159 -16.33 -3.35 -11.68
N ARG A 160 -15.42 -2.40 -11.97
CA ARG A 160 -14.88 -2.19 -13.33
C ARG A 160 -14.04 -3.36 -13.83
N VAL A 161 -13.28 -4.02 -12.95
CA VAL A 161 -12.50 -5.22 -13.31
C VAL A 161 -13.44 -6.39 -13.61
N GLU A 162 -14.44 -6.63 -12.76
CA GLU A 162 -15.42 -7.73 -12.91
C GLU A 162 -16.28 -7.58 -14.17
N THR A 163 -16.69 -6.34 -14.48
CA THR A 163 -17.43 -6.01 -15.71
C THR A 163 -16.55 -5.88 -16.95
N ARG A 164 -15.24 -6.12 -16.83
CA ARG A 164 -14.23 -5.98 -17.90
C ARG A 164 -14.11 -4.56 -18.47
N ALA A 165 -14.60 -3.55 -17.76
CA ALA A 165 -14.42 -2.13 -18.08
C ALA A 165 -13.03 -1.59 -17.71
N LEU A 166 -12.25 -2.36 -16.93
CA LEU A 166 -10.86 -2.07 -16.59
C LEU A 166 -10.03 -3.35 -16.69
N LYS A 167 -8.86 -3.25 -17.34
CA LYS A 167 -7.83 -4.29 -17.37
C LYS A 167 -6.55 -3.71 -16.78
N ILE A 168 -6.05 -4.31 -15.70
CA ILE A 168 -4.78 -3.92 -15.08
C ILE A 168 -3.70 -4.86 -15.64
N VAL A 169 -2.82 -4.35 -16.50
CA VAL A 169 -1.72 -5.11 -17.11
C VAL A 169 -0.37 -4.61 -16.60
N HIS A 170 -0.23 -3.29 -16.47
CA HIS A 170 0.96 -2.60 -16.04
C HIS A 170 0.73 -1.85 -14.72
N THR A 171 1.81 -1.41 -14.08
CA THR A 171 1.73 -0.67 -12.82
C THR A 171 0.94 0.63 -12.99
N ARG A 172 1.16 1.32 -14.11
CA ARG A 172 0.45 2.56 -14.46
C ARG A 172 -1.06 2.38 -14.65
N ASP A 173 -1.52 1.16 -14.91
CA ASP A 173 -2.94 0.86 -15.10
C ASP A 173 -3.67 0.74 -13.76
N ILE A 174 -2.93 0.58 -12.65
CA ILE A 174 -3.49 0.49 -11.30
C ILE A 174 -4.04 1.87 -10.91
N PRO A 175 -5.38 2.00 -10.73
CA PRO A 175 -5.99 3.27 -10.39
C PRO A 175 -5.42 3.91 -9.12
N VAL A 176 -5.29 5.24 -9.15
CA VAL A 176 -4.74 6.03 -8.05
C VAL A 176 -5.73 7.10 -7.62
N LEU A 177 -6.03 7.13 -6.33
CA LEU A 177 -6.78 8.21 -5.67
C LEU A 177 -5.83 9.10 -4.88
N ASP A 178 -5.85 10.41 -5.10
CA ASP A 178 -4.96 11.33 -4.37
C ASP A 178 -5.63 11.83 -3.08
N ALA A 179 -5.26 11.26 -1.93
CA ALA A 179 -5.84 11.66 -0.64
C ALA A 179 -5.52 13.10 -0.26
N ARG A 180 -4.42 13.64 -0.78
CA ARG A 180 -3.98 15.02 -0.54
C ARG A 180 -4.86 16.06 -1.24
N LYS A 181 -5.74 15.62 -2.14
CA LYS A 181 -6.69 16.46 -2.89
C LYS A 181 -8.14 16.15 -2.51
N MET A 182 -8.37 15.36 -1.45
CA MET A 182 -9.71 15.13 -0.94
C MET A 182 -10.21 16.41 -0.26
N CYS A 183 -11.18 17.07 -0.89
CA CYS A 183 -12.07 18.02 -0.23
C CYS A 183 -13.36 17.32 0.19
#